data_AF-A0A961JU25-F1
#
_entry.id   AF-A0A961JU25-F1
#
_cell.length_a   1.000
_cell.length_b   1.000
_cell.length_c   1.000
_cell.angle_alpha   90.00
_cell.angle_beta   90.00
_cell.angle_gamma   90.00
#
_symmetry.space_group_name_H-M   'P 1'
#
loop_
_entity.id
_entity.type
_entity.pdbx_description
1 polymer ?
#
loop_
_entity_poly.entity_id
_entity_poly.type
_entity_poly.pdbx_seq_one_letter_code
_entity_poly.pdbx_strand_id
1 'polypeptide(L)'
;MDHASSLRPAPIGQDRLAFLDAQAPLPALANVALAVAVIVTKWSIRRKTRKALGRLEPHHLKDIGMTKAQAWREAALPFWLD
;
A
#
# COMPACT_ATOMS: atom_id res chain seq x y z
N MET A 1 0.40 -43.56 -32.41
CA MET A 1 1.00 -42.21 -32.31
C MET A 1 0.29 -41.55 -31.16
N ASP A 2 0.85 -41.77 -29.97
CA ASP A 2 0.19 -41.56 -28.68
C ASP A 2 0.20 -40.12 -28.21
N HIS A 3 -0.85 -39.80 -27.46
CA HIS A 3 -1.18 -38.55 -26.81
C HIS A 3 -0.14 -38.15 -25.75
N ALA A 4 0.76 -37.22 -26.09
CA ALA A 4 1.64 -36.60 -25.10
C ALA A 4 0.95 -35.39 -24.43
N SER A 5 0.43 -35.67 -23.24
CA SER A 5 0.37 -34.81 -22.05
C SER A 5 0.86 -33.37 -22.17
N SER A 6 -0.05 -32.43 -21.90
CA SER A 6 0.29 -31.13 -21.29
C SER A 6 -0.54 -30.92 -20.03
N LEU A 7 -0.20 -31.67 -18.96
CA LEU A 7 -0.72 -31.42 -17.63
C LEU A 7 -0.04 -30.16 -17.09
N ARG A 8 -0.66 -28.98 -17.30
CA ARG A 8 -0.23 -27.75 -16.66
C ARG A 8 -0.50 -27.90 -15.15
N PRO A 9 0.49 -27.78 -14.25
CA PRO A 9 0.20 -27.73 -12.83
C PRO A 9 -0.61 -26.46 -12.54
N ALA A 10 -1.81 -26.65 -11.96
CA ALA A 10 -2.66 -25.55 -11.53
C ALA A 10 -1.90 -24.67 -10.52
N PRO A 11 -2.08 -23.34 -10.53
CA PRO A 11 -1.40 -22.44 -9.61
C PRO A 11 -1.84 -22.73 -8.17
N ILE A 12 -0.99 -23.46 -7.44
CA ILE A 12 -1.20 -23.97 -6.06
C ILE A 12 -1.45 -22.83 -5.02
N GLY A 13 -1.32 -21.57 -5.43
CA GLY A 13 -1.51 -20.40 -4.57
C GLY A 13 -2.96 -19.91 -4.42
N GLN A 14 -3.81 -20.04 -5.45
CA GLN A 14 -5.16 -19.45 -5.41
C GLN A 14 -6.16 -20.35 -4.68
N ASP A 15 -6.10 -21.66 -4.91
CA ASP A 15 -7.01 -22.64 -4.30
C ASP A 15 -6.85 -22.75 -2.78
N ARG A 16 -5.61 -22.54 -2.29
CA ARG A 16 -5.32 -22.58 -0.85
C ARG A 16 -5.93 -21.41 -0.09
N LEU A 17 -6.01 -20.22 -0.70
CA LEU A 17 -6.60 -19.05 -0.07
C LEU A 17 -8.13 -19.19 0.01
N ALA A 18 -8.77 -19.69 -1.05
CA ALA A 18 -10.20 -19.93 -1.09
C ALA A 18 -10.67 -21.01 -0.08
N PHE A 19 -9.86 -22.04 0.12
CA PHE A 19 -10.14 -23.10 1.10
C PHE A 19 -10.07 -22.60 2.56
N LEU A 20 -9.14 -21.69 2.86
CA LEU A 20 -9.03 -21.10 4.20
C LEU A 20 -10.19 -20.13 4.51
N ASP A 21 -10.69 -19.42 3.49
CA ASP A 21 -11.87 -18.54 3.61
C ASP A 21 -13.16 -19.32 3.92
N ALA A 22 -13.31 -20.53 3.37
CA ALA A 22 -14.52 -21.33 3.51
C ALA A 22 -14.69 -21.97 4.91
N GLN A 23 -13.61 -22.08 5.71
CA GLN A 23 -13.57 -22.96 6.88
C GLN A 23 -13.60 -22.26 8.26
N ALA A 24 -13.58 -20.92 8.35
CA ALA A 24 -13.38 -20.23 9.63
C ALA A 24 -14.54 -19.30 10.06
N PRO A 25 -15.12 -19.47 11.28
CA PRO A 25 -15.98 -18.46 11.92
C PRO A 25 -15.22 -17.29 12.57
N LEU A 26 -13.97 -17.01 12.17
CA LEU A 26 -13.23 -15.80 12.56
C LEU A 26 -12.59 -15.01 11.38
N PRO A 27 -13.28 -14.74 10.25
CA PRO A 27 -12.65 -14.00 9.14
C PRO A 27 -12.84 -12.48 9.23
N ALA A 28 -13.92 -11.99 9.87
CA ALA A 28 -14.24 -10.57 9.89
C ALA A 28 -13.20 -9.74 10.68
N LEU A 29 -12.79 -10.21 11.86
CA LEU A 29 -11.85 -9.46 12.70
C LEU A 29 -10.45 -9.41 12.10
N ALA A 30 -9.98 -10.50 11.49
CA ALA A 30 -8.69 -10.53 10.79
C ALA A 30 -8.70 -9.57 9.59
N ASN A 31 -9.78 -9.56 8.81
CA ASN A 31 -9.96 -8.63 7.70
C ASN A 31 -9.99 -7.16 8.17
N VAL A 32 -10.67 -6.88 9.29
CA VAL A 32 -10.67 -5.55 9.92
C VAL A 32 -9.26 -5.16 10.36
N ALA A 33 -8.52 -6.05 11.03
CA ALA A 33 -7.15 -5.79 11.45
C ALA A 33 -6.23 -5.50 10.25
N LEU A 34 -6.37 -6.25 9.15
CA LEU A 34 -5.62 -6.01 7.92
C LEU A 34 -5.98 -4.66 7.29
N ALA A 35 -7.28 -4.32 7.23
CA ALA A 35 -7.73 -3.03 6.72
C ALA A 35 -7.16 -1.87 7.55
N VAL A 36 -7.19 -1.98 8.88
CA VAL A 36 -6.58 -1.01 9.79
C VAL A 36 -5.07 -0.92 9.56
N ALA A 37 -4.37 -2.04 9.43
CA ALA A 37 -2.94 -2.06 9.15
C ALA A 37 -2.59 -1.33 7.85
N VAL A 38 -3.39 -1.52 6.79
CA VAL A 38 -3.22 -0.81 5.51
C VAL A 38 -3.45 0.70 5.67
N ILE A 39 -4.51 1.10 6.37
CA ILE A 39 -4.83 2.51 6.61
C ILE A 39 -3.70 3.19 7.39
N VAL A 40 -3.27 2.59 8.50
CA VAL A 40 -2.17 3.11 9.33
C VAL A 40 -0.86 3.19 8.54
N THR A 41 -0.59 2.21 7.68
CA THR A 41 0.60 2.21 6.82
C THR A 41 0.55 3.38 5.83
N LYS A 42 -0.57 3.61 5.15
CA LYS A 42 -0.75 4.74 4.24
C LYS A 42 -0.53 6.08 4.95
N TRP A 43 -1.14 6.25 6.11
CA TRP A 43 -0.97 7.43 6.96
C TRP A 43 0.48 7.65 7.39
N SER A 44 1.18 6.58 7.79
CA SER A 44 2.60 6.62 8.15
C SER A 44 3.47 7.07 6.98
N ILE A 45 3.24 6.51 5.79
CA ILE A 45 3.95 6.88 4.56
C ILE A 45 3.69 8.36 4.23
N ARG A 46 2.43 8.80 4.19
CA ARG A 46 2.07 10.20 3.91
C ARG A 46 2.71 11.18 4.87
N ARG A 47 2.67 10.87 6.17
CA ARG A 47 3.31 11.72 7.19
C ARG A 47 4.81 11.85 6.93
N LYS A 48 5.49 10.75 6.61
CA LYS A 48 6.93 10.75 6.33
C LYS A 48 7.26 11.54 5.06
N THR A 49 6.55 11.29 3.96
CA THR A 49 6.81 11.94 2.67
C THR A 49 6.52 13.44 2.74
N ARG A 50 5.38 13.86 3.29
CA ARG A 50 5.03 15.28 3.45
C ARG A 50 6.02 16.02 4.34
N LYS A 51 6.46 15.41 5.46
CA LYS A 51 7.51 16.00 6.30
C LYS A 51 8.87 16.06 5.61
N ALA A 52 9.22 15.06 4.79
CA ALA A 52 10.46 15.08 4.03
C ALA A 52 10.44 16.21 2.99
N LEU A 53 9.32 16.38 2.29
CA LEU A 53 9.11 17.44 1.31
C LEU A 53 9.31 18.85 1.93
N GLY A 54 8.75 19.10 3.11
CA GLY A 54 8.94 20.37 3.83
C GLY A 54 10.36 20.63 4.33
N ARG A 55 11.22 19.60 4.37
CA ARG A 55 12.63 19.68 4.79
C ARG A 55 13.60 19.79 3.62
N LEU A 56 13.15 19.68 2.38
CA LEU A 56 14.01 19.80 1.22
C LEU A 56 14.63 21.19 1.12
N GLU A 57 15.88 21.22 0.68
CA GLU A 57 16.59 22.46 0.40
C GLU A 57 15.99 23.18 -0.82
N PRO A 58 16.14 24.51 -0.92
CA PRO A 58 15.53 25.29 -1.99
C PRO A 58 15.93 24.84 -3.41
N HIS A 59 17.14 24.30 -3.60
CA HIS A 59 17.58 23.84 -4.92
C HIS A 59 16.88 22.53 -5.32
N HIS A 60 16.77 21.54 -4.42
CA HIS A 60 15.96 20.33 -4.66
C HIS A 60 14.50 20.65 -4.96
N LEU A 61 13.94 21.66 -4.29
CA LEU A 61 12.59 22.13 -4.56
C LEU A 61 12.45 22.75 -5.96
N LYS A 62 13.47 23.49 -6.43
CA LYS A 62 13.51 24.03 -7.80
C LYS A 62 13.57 22.92 -8.85
N ASP A 63 14.34 21.86 -8.60
CA ASP A 63 14.48 20.75 -9.53
C ASP A 63 13.13 20.04 -9.79
N ILE A 64 12.24 20.01 -8.79
CA ILE A 64 10.88 19.47 -8.90
C ILE A 64 9.80 20.55 -9.14
N GLY A 65 10.20 21.78 -9.45
CA GLY A 65 9.28 22.88 -9.81
C GLY A 65 8.38 23.37 -8.67
N MET A 66 8.78 23.20 -7.41
CA MET A 66 7.98 23.57 -6.25
C MET A 66 8.60 24.72 -5.45
N THR A 67 7.77 25.62 -4.95
CA THR A 67 8.20 26.70 -4.05
C THR A 67 8.32 26.20 -2.61
N LYS A 68 9.11 26.91 -1.79
CA LYS A 68 9.18 26.65 -0.35
C LYS A 68 7.79 26.76 0.31
N ALA A 69 6.98 27.76 -0.05
CA ALA A 69 5.64 27.91 0.51
C ALA A 69 4.72 26.71 0.20
N GLN A 70 4.79 26.17 -1.03
CA GLN A 70 4.06 24.96 -1.41
C GLN A 70 4.55 23.73 -0.62
N ALA A 71 5.87 23.57 -0.47
CA ALA A 71 6.46 22.49 0.33
C ALA A 71 5.96 22.50 1.78
N TRP A 72 5.92 23.68 2.39
CA TRP A 72 5.47 23.86 3.77
C TRP A 72 3.98 23.60 3.92
N ARG A 73 3.17 24.04 2.95
CA ARG A 73 1.73 23.77 2.94
C ARG A 73 1.45 22.27 2.86
N GLU A 74 2.12 21.57 1.94
CA GLU A 74 2.00 20.12 1.80
C GLU A 74 2.49 19.38 3.07
N ALA A 75 3.58 19.84 3.67
CA ALA A 75 4.10 19.30 4.93
C ALA A 75 3.15 19.46 6.13
N ALA A 76 2.28 20.47 6.09
CA ALA A 76 1.29 20.76 7.13
C ALA A 76 -0.03 20.00 6.93
N LEU A 77 -0.23 19.33 5.79
CA LEU A 77 -1.47 18.61 5.55
C LEU A 77 -1.65 17.44 6.54
N PRO A 78 -2.86 17.26 7.10
CA PRO A 78 -3.16 16.12 7.95
C PRO A 78 -2.91 14.80 7.23
N PHE A 79 -2.21 13.87 7.89
CA PHE A 79 -1.81 12.60 7.25
C PHE A 79 -3.00 11.70 6.87
N TRP A 80 -4.16 11.94 7.48
CA TRP A 80 -5.40 11.22 7.23
C TRP A 80 -6.26 11.80 6.10
N LEU A 81 -5.89 12.97 5.56
CA LEU A 81 -6.55 13.54 4.40
C LEU A 81 -6.07 12.82 3.14
N ASP A 82 -7.02 12.17 2.44
CA ASP A 82 -6.86 11.61 1.09
C ASP A 82 -6.82 12.73 0.04
#